data_AF-R0CZK5-F1
#
_entry.id   AF-R0CZK5-F1
#
_cell.length_a   1.000
_cell.length_b   1.000
_cell.length_c   1.000
_cell.angle_alpha   90.00
_cell.angle_beta   90.00
_cell.angle_gamma   90.00
#
_symmetry.space_group_name_H-M   'P 1'
#
loop_
_entity.id
_entity.type
_entity.pdbx_description
1 polymer ?
#
loop_
_entity_poly.entity_id
_entity_poly.type
_entity_poly.pdbx_seq_one_letter_code
_entity_poly.pdbx_strand_id
1 'polypeptide(L)'
;MLWWETWPAAYPPIAAATGTGYAAGLDDFGAFMTTFDEREQGFERKFALDQELEFKATARRNRLLGEWAAGLMGLATVEEYARAVVKSDFEQPGDEDVFRKVFEDLKGSGVSATEGEVRMKMAELLAQAREQIKAGE
;
A
#
# COMPACT_ATOMS: atom_id res chain seq x y z
N MET A 1 21.93 33.28 -47.77
CA MET A 1 21.19 34.49 -47.40
C MET A 1 19.73 34.22 -47.74
N LEU A 2 18.89 34.11 -46.70
CA LEU A 2 17.42 34.26 -46.71
C LEU A 2 16.61 33.49 -47.79
N TRP A 3 16.23 32.26 -47.44
CA TRP A 3 15.25 31.41 -48.12
C TRP A 3 13.79 31.87 -47.89
N TRP A 4 13.32 32.94 -48.52
CA TRP A 4 11.89 33.31 -48.48
C TRP A 4 11.24 33.61 -49.85
N GLU A 5 11.90 33.32 -50.97
CA GLU A 5 11.47 33.77 -52.31
C GLU A 5 10.63 32.79 -53.15
N THR A 6 9.78 31.93 -52.57
CA THR A 6 8.86 31.08 -53.38
C THR A 6 7.49 30.79 -52.77
N TRP A 7 6.82 31.78 -52.18
CA TRP A 7 5.38 31.65 -51.83
C TRP A 7 4.48 32.35 -52.85
N PRO A 8 3.65 31.62 -53.63
CA PRO A 8 2.64 32.24 -54.46
C PRO A 8 1.42 32.63 -53.62
N ALA A 9 1.08 33.91 -53.65
CA ALA A 9 -0.17 34.44 -53.14
C ALA A 9 -1.37 33.86 -53.90
N ALA A 10 -2.30 33.21 -53.19
CA ALA A 10 -3.64 32.91 -53.68
C ALA A 10 -4.59 32.61 -52.50
N TYR A 11 -5.05 33.66 -51.80
CA TYR A 11 -6.27 33.56 -51.00
C TYR A 11 -7.46 33.82 -51.93
N PRO A 12 -8.45 32.91 -52.04
CA PRO A 12 -9.70 33.22 -52.71
C PRO A 12 -10.60 34.11 -51.83
N PRO A 13 -11.50 34.91 -52.42
CA PRO A 13 -12.44 35.75 -51.67
C PRO A 13 -13.49 34.88 -50.95
N ILE A 14 -13.82 35.27 -49.71
CA ILE A 14 -14.83 34.61 -48.88
C ILE A 14 -16.20 34.87 -49.49
N ALA A 15 -16.75 33.90 -50.21
CA ALA A 15 -18.14 33.91 -50.63
C ALA A 15 -19.03 33.60 -49.41
N ALA A 16 -19.97 34.50 -49.12
CA ALA A 16 -20.99 34.33 -48.11
C ALA A 16 -21.86 33.11 -48.44
N ALA A 17 -21.65 32.01 -47.71
CA ALA A 17 -22.52 30.85 -47.70
C ALA A 17 -23.28 30.81 -46.36
N THR A 18 -24.59 30.98 -46.48
CA THR A 18 -25.60 30.83 -45.43
C THR A 18 -25.69 29.39 -44.94
N GLY A 19 -25.63 29.21 -43.61
CA GLY A 19 -26.19 28.07 -42.88
C GLY A 19 -25.44 26.73 -43.01
N THR A 20 -24.87 26.24 -41.91
CA THR A 20 -25.10 24.91 -41.30
C THR A 20 -24.05 24.69 -40.19
N GLY A 21 -24.52 24.52 -38.95
CA GLY A 21 -23.87 23.76 -37.86
C GLY A 21 -22.45 24.12 -37.40
N TYR A 22 -22.32 25.02 -36.43
CA TYR A 22 -21.19 24.98 -35.49
C TYR A 22 -21.56 24.04 -34.34
N ALA A 23 -21.10 22.79 -34.39
CA ALA A 23 -21.15 21.84 -33.29
C ALA A 23 -19.93 20.91 -33.36
N ALA A 24 -18.74 21.45 -33.06
CA ALA A 24 -17.56 20.66 -32.77
C ALA A 24 -16.61 21.52 -31.93
N GLY A 25 -16.36 21.12 -30.68
CA GLY A 25 -15.33 21.75 -29.85
C GLY A 25 -15.65 21.93 -28.37
N LEU A 26 -16.53 21.12 -27.78
CA LEU A 26 -16.75 21.07 -26.31
C LEU A 26 -16.56 19.66 -25.71
N ASP A 27 -16.05 18.72 -26.51
CA ASP A 27 -16.01 17.29 -26.14
C ASP A 27 -14.62 16.83 -25.63
N ASP A 28 -13.57 17.64 -25.84
CA ASP A 28 -12.18 17.29 -25.49
C ASP A 28 -11.83 17.59 -24.02
N PHE A 29 -12.38 18.68 -23.45
CA PHE A 29 -12.20 19.01 -22.02
C PHE A 29 -12.88 18.00 -21.08
N GLY A 30 -14.01 17.42 -21.51
CA GLY A 30 -14.71 16.38 -20.76
C GLY A 30 -13.88 15.10 -20.65
N ALA A 31 -13.25 14.67 -21.74
CA ALA A 31 -12.40 13.47 -21.77
C ALA A 31 -11.11 13.63 -20.92
N PHE A 32 -10.55 14.85 -20.85
CA PHE A 32 -9.37 15.12 -20.03
C PHE A 32 -9.67 15.12 -18.53
N MET A 33 -10.81 15.71 -18.11
CA MET A 33 -11.27 15.63 -16.71
C MET A 33 -11.56 14.20 -16.30
N THR A 34 -12.30 13.43 -17.11
CA THR A 34 -12.62 12.03 -16.79
C THR A 34 -11.37 11.14 -16.71
N THR A 35 -10.34 11.38 -17.54
CA THR A 35 -9.09 10.60 -17.50
C THR A 35 -8.27 10.88 -16.24
N PHE A 36 -8.25 12.13 -15.77
CA PHE A 36 -7.57 12.48 -14.52
C PHE A 36 -8.32 11.90 -13.31
N ASP A 37 -9.64 12.05 -13.28
CA ASP A 37 -10.52 11.52 -12.22
C ASP A 37 -10.43 9.98 -12.14
N GLU A 38 -10.36 9.28 -13.28
CA GLU A 38 -10.19 7.82 -13.34
C GLU A 38 -8.84 7.36 -12.77
N ARG A 39 -7.77 8.12 -13.02
CA ARG A 39 -6.45 7.84 -12.45
C ARG A 39 -6.44 8.08 -10.96
N GLU A 40 -6.99 9.21 -10.50
CA GLU A 40 -7.11 9.56 -9.09
C GLU A 40 -7.85 8.47 -8.30
N GLN A 41 -9.04 8.06 -8.77
CA GLN A 41 -9.79 6.96 -8.18
C GLN A 41 -9.05 5.62 -8.23
N GLY A 42 -8.26 5.38 -9.28
CA GLY A 42 -7.40 4.19 -9.39
C GLY A 42 -6.33 4.16 -8.30
N PHE A 43 -5.67 5.30 -8.03
CA PHE A 43 -4.65 5.42 -7.00
C PHE A 43 -5.26 5.30 -5.59
N GLU A 44 -6.39 5.94 -5.32
CA GLU A 44 -7.07 5.84 -4.03
C GLU A 44 -7.51 4.40 -3.72
N ARG A 45 -8.15 3.73 -4.69
CA ARG A 45 -8.56 2.32 -4.53
C ARG A 45 -7.37 1.41 -4.26
N LYS A 46 -6.28 1.59 -5.00
CA LYS A 46 -5.05 0.82 -4.78
C LYS A 46 -4.46 1.09 -3.40
N PHE A 47 -4.38 2.36 -2.99
CA PHE A 47 -3.82 2.74 -1.70
C PHE A 47 -4.64 2.18 -0.53
N ALA A 48 -5.97 2.19 -0.64
CA ALA A 48 -6.85 1.58 0.36
C ALA A 48 -6.63 0.06 0.46
N LEU A 49 -6.54 -0.62 -0.69
CA LEU A 49 -6.24 -2.05 -0.76
C LEU A 49 -4.87 -2.38 -0.16
N ASP A 50 -3.82 -1.66 -0.57
CA ASP A 50 -2.46 -1.88 -0.08
C ASP A 50 -2.39 -1.68 1.45
N GLN A 51 -3.05 -0.65 1.99
CA GLN A 51 -3.15 -0.46 3.45
C GLN A 51 -3.93 -1.57 4.15
N GLU A 52 -5.02 -2.04 3.58
CA GLU A 52 -5.79 -3.15 4.14
C GLU A 52 -4.96 -4.44 4.19
N LEU A 53 -4.20 -4.74 3.13
CA LEU A 53 -3.32 -5.89 3.06
C LEU A 53 -2.17 -5.78 4.06
N GLU A 54 -1.56 -4.60 4.20
CA GLU A 54 -0.50 -4.36 5.19
C GLU A 54 -1.05 -4.49 6.63
N PHE A 55 -2.24 -3.97 6.92
CA PHE A 55 -2.88 -4.15 8.22
C PHE A 55 -3.11 -5.63 8.56
N LYS A 56 -3.64 -6.40 7.59
CA LYS A 56 -3.83 -7.85 7.74
C LYS A 56 -2.50 -8.57 7.93
N ALA A 57 -1.45 -8.19 7.19
CA ALA A 57 -0.13 -8.78 7.31
C ALA A 57 0.50 -8.50 8.68
N THR A 58 0.35 -7.29 9.22
CA THR A 58 0.81 -6.93 10.57
C THR A 58 0.12 -7.76 11.65
N ALA A 59 -1.21 -7.89 11.59
CA ALA A 59 -1.96 -8.72 12.54
C ALA A 59 -1.53 -10.20 12.48
N ARG A 60 -1.30 -10.72 11.26
CA ARG A 60 -0.81 -12.09 11.04
C ARG A 60 0.61 -12.29 11.56
N ARG A 61 1.53 -11.35 11.29
CA ARG A 61 2.89 -11.34 11.83
C ARG A 61 2.86 -11.39 13.36
N ASN A 62 2.03 -10.59 14.02
CA ASN A 62 1.95 -10.54 15.47
C ASN A 62 1.51 -11.89 16.07
N ARG A 63 0.57 -12.58 15.42
CA ARG A 63 0.18 -13.94 15.79
C ARG A 63 1.35 -14.92 15.66
N LEU A 64 2.01 -14.96 14.49
CA LEU A 64 3.15 -15.85 14.24
C LEU A 64 4.32 -15.58 15.22
N LEU A 65 4.55 -14.31 15.55
CA LEU A 65 5.59 -13.93 16.51
C LEU A 65 5.27 -14.45 17.91
N GLY A 66 4.01 -14.37 18.32
CA GLY A 66 3.56 -14.96 19.58
C GLY A 66 3.71 -16.48 19.61
N GLU A 67 3.35 -17.18 18.53
CA GLU A 67 3.56 -18.63 18.42
C GLU A 67 5.04 -19.01 18.53
N TRP A 68 5.92 -18.27 17.85
CA TRP A 68 7.37 -18.44 17.92
C TRP A 68 7.90 -18.23 19.34
N ALA A 69 7.53 -17.13 19.99
CA ALA A 69 8.01 -16.80 21.33
C ALA A 69 7.47 -17.78 22.38
N ALA A 70 6.20 -18.18 22.28
CA ALA A 70 5.62 -19.21 23.15
C ALA A 70 6.35 -20.56 23.01
N GLY A 71 6.74 -20.93 21.79
CA GLY A 71 7.57 -22.11 21.54
C GLY A 71 8.93 -22.04 22.21
N LEU A 72 9.60 -20.88 22.17
CA LEU A 72 10.88 -20.68 22.85
C LEU A 72 10.76 -20.73 24.38
N MET A 73 9.66 -20.20 24.92
CA MET A 73 9.39 -20.22 26.36
C MET A 73 8.84 -21.56 26.86
N GLY A 74 8.51 -22.50 25.97
CA GLY A 74 7.93 -23.79 26.32
C GLY A 74 6.51 -23.69 26.89
N LEU A 75 5.73 -22.69 26.49
CA LEU A 75 4.35 -22.51 26.96
C LEU A 75 3.44 -23.60 26.37
N ALA A 76 2.59 -24.20 27.20
CA ALA A 76 1.55 -25.12 26.75
C ALA A 76 0.39 -24.41 26.04
N THR A 77 0.14 -23.15 26.42
CA THR A 77 -0.97 -22.31 25.94
C THR A 77 -0.48 -21.33 24.85
N VAL A 78 -0.02 -21.88 23.73
CA VAL A 78 0.59 -21.12 22.62
C VAL A 78 -0.42 -20.14 22.00
N GLU A 79 -1.64 -20.61 21.75
CA GLU A 79 -2.69 -19.83 21.10
C GLU A 79 -3.13 -18.63 21.96
N GLU A 80 -3.23 -18.81 23.28
CA GLU A 80 -3.56 -17.74 24.22
C GLU A 80 -2.48 -16.66 24.22
N TYR A 81 -1.21 -17.07 24.23
CA TYR A 81 -0.10 -16.14 24.18
C TYR A 81 -0.04 -15.40 22.83
N ALA A 82 -0.26 -16.09 21.71
CA ALA A 82 -0.31 -15.47 20.39
C ALA A 82 -1.39 -14.39 20.30
N ARG A 83 -2.58 -14.63 20.86
CA ARG A 83 -3.64 -13.61 20.95
C ARG A 83 -3.25 -12.42 21.83
N ALA A 84 -2.55 -12.67 22.94
CA ALA A 84 -2.07 -11.59 23.81
C ALA A 84 -1.05 -10.70 23.08
N VAL A 85 -0.19 -11.27 22.24
CA VAL A 85 0.77 -10.52 21.41
C VAL A 85 0.07 -9.71 20.31
N VAL A 86 -0.98 -10.26 19.67
CA VAL A 86 -1.79 -9.47 18.73
C VAL A 86 -2.46 -8.29 19.44
N LYS A 87 -2.89 -8.48 20.70
CA LYS A 87 -3.57 -7.44 21.48
C LYS A 87 -2.63 -6.33 21.97
N SER A 88 -1.32 -6.57 22.10
CA SER A 88 -0.39 -5.51 22.55
C SER A 88 -0.16 -4.43 21.49
N ASP A 89 -0.49 -4.69 20.22
CA ASP A 89 -0.33 -3.76 19.09
C ASP A 89 -1.25 -2.53 19.16
N PHE A 90 -2.21 -2.50 20.08
CA PHE A 90 -3.25 -1.44 20.14
C PHE A 90 -2.88 -0.23 21.02
N GLU A 91 -1.72 -0.23 21.69
CA GLU A 91 -1.37 0.85 22.64
C GLU A 91 -0.77 2.08 21.95
N GLN A 92 0.17 1.89 21.02
CA GLN A 92 0.83 2.99 20.29
C GLN A 92 0.90 2.69 18.80
N PRO A 93 1.00 3.73 17.95
CA PRO A 93 1.28 3.54 16.53
C PRO A 93 2.64 2.86 16.31
N GLY A 94 2.65 1.79 15.52
CA GLY A 94 3.84 1.05 15.14
C GLY A 94 3.97 -0.28 15.89
N ASP A 95 5.14 -0.90 15.79
CA ASP A 95 5.35 -2.30 16.20
C ASP A 95 6.12 -2.45 17.54
N GLU A 96 6.42 -1.33 18.19
CA GLU A 96 7.34 -1.31 19.33
C GLU A 96 6.72 -1.93 20.59
N ASP A 97 5.40 -1.83 20.78
CA ASP A 97 4.72 -2.46 21.93
C ASP A 97 4.76 -3.99 21.83
N VAL A 98 4.57 -4.52 20.61
CA VAL A 98 4.70 -5.95 20.32
C VAL A 98 6.14 -6.43 20.56
N PHE A 99 7.13 -5.68 20.06
CA PHE A 99 8.55 -5.98 20.30
C PHE A 99 8.85 -6.00 21.79
N ARG A 100 8.49 -4.95 22.53
CA ARG A 100 8.78 -4.80 23.96
C ARG A 100 8.16 -5.95 24.75
N LYS A 101 6.87 -6.23 24.52
CA LYS A 101 6.17 -7.34 25.16
C LYS A 101 6.91 -8.67 24.96
N VAL A 102 7.16 -9.05 23.71
CA VAL A 102 7.79 -10.33 23.38
C VAL A 102 9.21 -10.41 23.95
N PHE A 103 9.98 -9.33 23.86
CA PHE A 103 11.34 -9.30 24.37
C PHE A 103 11.38 -9.43 25.91
N GLU A 104 10.50 -8.72 26.61
CA GLU A 104 10.37 -8.79 28.07
C GLU A 104 9.92 -10.18 28.53
N ASP A 105 8.93 -10.77 27.86
CA ASP A 105 8.42 -12.11 28.18
C ASP A 105 9.47 -13.20 27.96
N LEU A 106 10.23 -13.13 26.84
CA LEU A 106 11.34 -14.04 26.56
C LEU A 106 12.43 -13.95 27.65
N LYS A 107 12.82 -12.73 28.02
CA LYS A 107 13.81 -12.48 29.07
C LYS A 107 13.31 -12.97 30.43
N GLY A 108 12.04 -12.71 30.76
CA GLY A 108 11.40 -13.15 31.99
C GLY A 108 11.32 -14.67 32.11
N SER A 109 11.22 -15.37 30.97
CA SER A 109 11.22 -16.83 30.88
C SER A 109 12.61 -17.46 30.83
N GLY A 110 13.68 -16.66 30.92
CA GLY A 110 15.06 -17.14 30.89
C GLY A 110 15.59 -17.47 29.49
N VAL A 111 14.87 -17.11 28.42
CA VAL A 111 15.34 -17.27 27.05
C VAL A 111 16.37 -16.17 26.74
N SER A 112 17.58 -16.56 26.37
CA SER A 112 18.64 -15.63 25.98
C SER A 112 18.48 -15.21 24.51
N ALA A 113 17.55 -14.30 24.24
CA ALA A 113 17.42 -13.63 22.94
C ALA A 113 17.93 -12.18 23.04
N THR A 114 18.59 -11.71 22.00
CA THR A 114 18.99 -10.31 21.82
C THR A 114 17.88 -9.51 21.14
N GLU A 115 17.88 -8.18 21.31
CA GLU A 115 16.93 -7.32 20.60
C GLU A 115 17.03 -7.47 19.08
N GLY A 116 18.25 -7.65 18.56
CA GLY A 116 18.51 -7.83 17.13
C GLY A 116 17.87 -9.12 16.59
N GLU A 117 17.92 -10.21 17.34
CA GLU A 117 17.29 -11.47 16.96
C GLU A 117 15.76 -11.35 16.90
N VAL A 118 15.15 -10.69 17.91
CA VAL A 118 13.69 -10.47 17.91
C VAL A 118 13.27 -9.59 16.74
N ARG A 119 13.97 -8.47 16.48
CA ARG A 119 13.66 -7.57 15.36
C ARG A 119 13.85 -8.26 14.00
N MET A 120 14.91 -9.05 13.85
CA MET A 120 15.13 -9.86 12.65
C MET A 120 14.00 -10.86 12.46
N LYS A 121 13.53 -11.50 13.54
CA LYS A 121 12.42 -12.45 13.46
C LYS A 121 11.10 -11.76 13.09
N MET A 122 10.83 -10.57 13.63
CA MET A 122 9.67 -9.77 13.22
C MET A 122 9.68 -9.45 11.73
N ALA A 123 10.84 -9.07 11.17
CA ALA A 123 10.98 -8.80 9.74
C ALA A 123 10.79 -10.06 8.87
N GLU A 124 11.36 -11.18 9.29
CA GLU A 124 11.19 -12.48 8.63
C GLU A 124 9.72 -12.90 8.60
N LEU A 125 9.03 -12.81 9.74
CA LEU A 125 7.63 -13.18 9.88
C LEU A 125 6.71 -12.19 9.15
N LEU A 126 7.08 -10.91 9.02
CA LEU A 126 6.33 -9.95 8.21
C LEU A 126 6.36 -10.33 6.73
N ALA A 127 7.52 -10.72 6.22
CA ALA A 127 7.65 -11.20 4.84
C ALA A 127 6.79 -12.45 4.61
N GLN A 128 6.82 -13.40 5.55
CA GLN A 128 5.97 -14.60 5.50
C GLN A 128 4.48 -14.25 5.56
N ALA A 129 4.08 -13.36 6.46
CA ALA A 129 2.70 -12.92 6.62
C ALA A 129 2.17 -12.27 5.34
N ARG A 130 2.96 -11.42 4.67
CA ARG A 130 2.57 -10.82 3.37
C ARG A 130 2.29 -11.88 2.31
N GLU A 131 3.09 -12.94 2.24
CA GLU A 131 2.85 -14.04 1.30
C GLU A 131 1.60 -14.85 1.68
N GLN A 132 1.37 -15.09 2.97
CA GLN A 132 0.15 -15.76 3.46
C GLN A 132 -1.12 -14.95 3.12
N ILE A 133 -1.11 -13.63 3.33
CA ILE A 133 -2.25 -12.76 2.99
C ILE A 133 -2.50 -12.75 1.49
N LYS A 134 -1.46 -12.76 0.65
CA LYS A 134 -1.62 -12.89 -0.81
C LYS A 134 -2.18 -14.26 -1.22
N ALA A 135 -1.84 -15.31 -0.47
CA ALA A 135 -2.36 -16.67 -0.69
C ALA A 135 -3.77 -16.89 -0.14
N GLY A 136 -4.26 -16.02 0.74
CA GLY A 136 -5.61 -16.06 1.33
C GLY A 136 -5.72 -16.84 2.65
N GLU A 137 -4.62 -16.97 3.41
CA GLU A 137 -4.55 -17.64 4.73
C GLU A 137 -4.69 -16.68 5.93
#